data_AF-A0A9Q0PJM6-F1
#
_entry.id   AF-A0A9Q0PJM6-F1
#
_cell.length_a   1.000
_cell.length_b   1.000
_cell.length_c   1.000
_cell.angle_alpha   90.00
_cell.angle_beta   90.00
_cell.angle_gamma   90.00
#
_symmetry.space_group_name_H-M   'P 1'
#
loop_
_entity.id
_entity.type
_entity.pdbx_description
1 polymer ?
#
loop_
_entity_poly.entity_id
_entity_poly.type
_entity_poly.pdbx_seq_one_letter_code
_entity_poly.pdbx_strand_id
1 'polypeptide(L)'
;MSGERENVRGSRSRPSCDSSSGPRISSQSVILGRVQPQAPGNRTIYCNDRDANLPVRFKGNSISTTKYNFFTFFPKGMFEQFRRVANCYFLMISILSMTPISPVNPVTNVVPLTLVLLVSLIKEAFEDWKRFQNDMVVNNTLIDVLQDEKWVAVPWKKLQVGDIVRVKQDGFFPADLLFLASTNADGVCYIETANLDGETNLKIRKALERTWDYLTPEKAAEFKGEVQCEQPNNSLYTFTGNLIFQKQTLPLSPNQILLRGCSLRNTEYIVGAVVFTGHETKLDIFEEPPSSECFIPGWNLGF
;
A
#
# COMPACT_ATOMS: atom_id res chain seq x y z
N MET A 1 66.09 -49.42 -20.26
CA MET A 1 65.54 -50.74 -19.87
C MET A 1 66.33 -51.18 -18.66
N SER A 2 65.91 -50.71 -17.49
CA SER A 2 66.78 -50.61 -16.33
C SER A 2 66.12 -51.33 -15.18
N GLY A 3 66.67 -52.50 -14.86
CA GLY A 3 66.21 -53.39 -13.81
C GLY A 3 66.72 -52.95 -12.44
N GLU A 4 65.83 -53.13 -11.48
CA GLU A 4 65.96 -52.99 -10.03
C GLU A 4 67.03 -53.90 -9.41
N ARG A 5 67.81 -53.36 -8.47
CA ARG A 5 68.44 -54.12 -7.38
C ARG A 5 68.55 -53.28 -6.10
N GLU A 6 67.92 -53.84 -5.06
CA GLU A 6 68.41 -54.06 -3.70
C GLU A 6 68.89 -52.93 -2.77
N ASN A 7 68.37 -53.06 -1.54
CA ASN A 7 69.07 -53.07 -0.23
C ASN A 7 68.97 -51.86 0.72
N VAL A 8 68.16 -52.09 1.77
CA VAL A 8 68.50 -52.19 3.21
C VAL A 8 69.12 -50.99 3.95
N ARG A 9 68.41 -50.62 5.05
CA ARG A 9 68.79 -49.98 6.35
C ARG A 9 69.90 -48.92 6.32
N GLY A 10 69.74 -47.71 6.88
CA GLY A 10 68.87 -47.24 7.96
C GLY A 10 69.74 -46.60 9.04
N SER A 11 69.60 -45.29 9.28
CA SER A 11 69.95 -44.62 10.56
C SER A 11 69.57 -43.14 10.52
N ARG A 12 69.17 -42.64 11.71
CA ARG A 12 68.47 -41.39 12.04
C ARG A 12 69.27 -40.09 11.84
N SER A 13 68.53 -39.01 11.53
CA SER A 13 68.59 -37.70 12.23
C SER A 13 67.44 -36.77 11.79
N ARG A 14 66.77 -36.11 12.76
CA ARG A 14 65.78 -35.00 12.60
C ARG A 14 66.51 -33.66 12.35
N PRO A 15 65.89 -32.50 12.00
CA PRO A 15 64.47 -32.06 12.09
C PRO A 15 63.93 -31.43 10.77
N SER A 16 62.64 -31.10 10.57
CA SER A 16 61.92 -29.91 11.07
C SER A 16 60.52 -29.85 10.43
N CYS A 17 59.57 -29.24 11.14
CA CYS A 17 58.31 -28.58 10.73
C CYS A 17 57.70 -28.86 9.34
N ASP A 18 56.48 -29.41 9.29
CA ASP A 18 55.31 -28.62 8.88
C ASP A 18 53.97 -29.29 9.23
N SER A 19 52.96 -28.43 9.18
CA SER A 19 51.60 -28.44 9.72
C SER A 19 50.56 -29.37 9.05
N SER A 20 49.66 -29.95 9.87
CA SER A 20 48.19 -30.02 9.62
C SER A 20 47.50 -31.04 10.55
N SER A 21 46.85 -30.54 11.60
CA SER A 21 45.87 -31.30 12.39
C SER A 21 44.51 -30.61 12.28
N GLY A 22 43.59 -31.18 11.50
CA GLY A 22 42.20 -30.72 11.47
C GLY A 22 41.41 -31.25 12.68
N PRO A 23 40.49 -30.48 13.28
CA PRO A 23 39.55 -31.02 14.26
C PRO A 23 38.33 -31.65 13.56
N ARG A 24 37.92 -32.82 14.05
CA ARG A 24 36.69 -33.52 13.67
C ARG A 24 35.47 -32.69 14.06
N ILE A 25 34.55 -32.47 13.11
CA ILE A 25 33.26 -31.83 13.37
C ILE A 25 32.21 -32.91 13.59
N SER A 26 31.57 -32.88 14.75
CA SER A 26 30.44 -33.74 15.12
C SER A 26 29.20 -33.40 14.29
N SER A 27 28.58 -34.41 13.69
CA SER A 27 27.29 -34.29 13.00
C SER A 27 26.16 -34.08 14.01
N GLN A 28 25.76 -32.83 14.23
CA GLN A 28 24.48 -32.49 14.87
C GLN A 28 23.40 -32.39 13.78
N SER A 29 22.40 -33.25 13.84
CA SER A 29 21.18 -33.12 13.05
C SER A 29 20.33 -31.99 13.63
N VAL A 30 20.32 -30.85 12.94
CA VAL A 30 19.46 -29.71 13.28
C VAL A 30 18.02 -30.08 12.93
N ILE A 31 17.16 -30.21 13.93
CA ILE A 31 15.71 -30.28 13.73
C ILE A 31 15.28 -28.91 13.19
N LEU A 32 15.02 -28.82 11.89
CA LEU A 32 14.40 -27.64 11.30
C LEU A 32 13.06 -27.44 12.01
N GLY A 33 12.95 -26.35 12.75
CA GLY A 33 11.67 -25.86 13.24
C GLY A 33 10.68 -25.83 12.08
N ARG A 34 9.44 -26.25 12.34
CA ARG A 34 8.33 -26.24 11.39
C ARG A 34 8.27 -24.87 10.72
N VAL A 35 8.80 -24.76 9.51
CA VAL A 35 8.68 -23.57 8.68
C VAL A 35 7.19 -23.43 8.44
N GLN A 36 6.57 -22.45 9.10
CA GLN A 36 5.28 -21.95 8.66
C GLN A 36 5.46 -21.58 7.19
N PRO A 37 4.67 -22.12 6.25
CA PRO A 37 4.82 -21.78 4.85
C PRO A 37 4.70 -20.26 4.75
N GLN A 38 5.80 -19.58 4.42
CA GLN A 38 5.72 -18.21 3.96
C GLN A 38 4.73 -18.23 2.80
N ALA A 39 3.66 -17.44 2.90
CA ALA A 39 2.78 -17.22 1.77
C ALA A 39 3.66 -16.82 0.57
N PRO A 40 3.42 -17.36 -0.64
CA PRO A 40 4.27 -17.06 -1.78
C PRO A 40 4.42 -15.55 -1.92
N GLY A 41 5.66 -15.07 -2.06
CA GLY A 41 5.99 -13.63 -2.02
C GLY A 41 5.36 -12.77 -3.13
N ASN A 42 4.61 -13.40 -4.04
CA ASN A 42 4.01 -12.77 -5.21
C ASN A 42 2.48 -12.88 -5.14
N ARG A 43 1.80 -11.75 -5.32
CA ARG A 43 0.34 -11.67 -5.46
C ARG A 43 -0.03 -12.08 -6.87
N THR A 44 -1.04 -12.93 -7.00
CA THR A 44 -1.59 -13.34 -8.30
C THR A 44 -2.99 -12.79 -8.45
N ILE A 45 -3.27 -12.16 -9.59
CA ILE A 45 -4.54 -11.52 -9.92
C ILE A 45 -5.01 -12.05 -11.25
N TYR A 46 -6.25 -12.51 -11.33
CA TYR A 46 -6.88 -12.93 -12.57
C TYR A 46 -7.69 -11.77 -13.15
N CYS A 47 -7.32 -11.28 -14.32
CA CYS A 47 -8.03 -10.22 -15.01
C CYS A 47 -9.29 -10.79 -15.69
N ASN A 48 -10.39 -10.05 -15.59
CA ASN A 48 -11.69 -10.40 -16.19
C ASN A 48 -12.28 -11.74 -15.69
N ASP A 49 -11.87 -12.16 -14.48
CA ASP A 49 -12.39 -13.36 -13.80
C ASP A 49 -12.51 -13.09 -12.30
N ARG A 50 -13.72 -12.72 -11.86
CA ARG A 50 -13.98 -12.44 -10.45
C ARG A 50 -13.98 -13.71 -9.60
N ASP A 51 -14.48 -14.81 -10.14
CA ASP A 51 -14.61 -16.08 -9.41
C ASP A 51 -13.24 -16.65 -9.05
N ALA A 52 -12.27 -16.54 -9.94
CA ALA A 52 -10.88 -16.91 -9.68
C ALA A 52 -10.22 -16.05 -8.59
N ASN A 53 -10.65 -14.80 -8.41
CA ASN A 53 -10.14 -13.88 -7.39
C ASN A 53 -10.86 -14.01 -6.03
N LEU A 54 -12.05 -14.62 -5.96
CA LEU A 54 -12.83 -14.79 -4.73
C LEU A 54 -12.08 -15.49 -3.58
N PRO A 55 -11.29 -16.56 -3.81
CA PRO A 55 -10.57 -17.25 -2.74
C PRO A 55 -9.53 -16.37 -2.03
N VAL A 56 -8.95 -15.38 -2.75
CA VAL A 56 -7.93 -14.49 -2.21
C VAL A 56 -8.52 -13.39 -1.31
N ARG A 57 -9.80 -13.05 -1.51
CA ARG A 57 -10.53 -12.01 -0.74
C ARG A 57 -9.80 -10.67 -0.68
N PHE A 58 -9.55 -10.08 -1.85
CA PHE A 58 -8.97 -8.73 -1.93
C PHE A 58 -9.81 -7.67 -1.22
N LYS A 59 -9.14 -6.61 -0.74
CA LYS A 59 -9.83 -5.46 -0.12
C LYS A 59 -10.70 -4.73 -1.14
N GLY A 60 -11.85 -4.22 -0.70
CA GLY A 60 -12.71 -3.41 -1.56
C GLY A 60 -12.10 -2.04 -1.87
N ASN A 61 -12.62 -1.36 -2.88
CA ASN A 61 -12.16 -0.02 -3.29
C ASN A 61 -12.86 1.14 -2.54
N SER A 62 -13.57 0.84 -1.44
CA SER A 62 -14.18 1.87 -0.61
C SER A 62 -13.13 2.50 0.31
N ILE A 63 -13.19 3.81 0.46
CA ILE A 63 -12.19 4.57 1.22
C ILE A 63 -12.88 5.37 2.31
N SER A 64 -12.23 5.45 3.46
CA SER A 64 -12.71 6.19 4.61
C SER A 64 -11.54 6.90 5.27
N THR A 65 -11.59 8.23 5.26
CA THR A 65 -10.63 9.13 5.93
C THR A 65 -11.19 9.68 7.25
N THR A 66 -12.44 9.34 7.58
CA THR A 66 -13.08 9.67 8.86
C THR A 66 -12.39 8.98 10.03
N LYS A 67 -12.06 9.76 11.07
CA LYS A 67 -11.39 9.23 12.27
C LYS A 67 -12.38 8.64 13.26
N TYR A 68 -13.63 9.09 13.21
CA TYR A 68 -14.61 8.81 14.23
C TYR A 68 -15.89 8.21 13.64
N ASN A 69 -16.34 7.12 14.24
CA ASN A 69 -17.74 6.74 14.19
C ASN A 69 -18.53 7.51 15.27
N PHE A 70 -19.85 7.67 15.11
CA PHE A 70 -20.74 8.43 15.99
C PHE A 70 -20.52 8.13 17.48
N PHE A 71 -20.40 6.85 17.84
CA PHE A 71 -20.18 6.41 19.23
C PHE A 71 -18.73 6.56 19.72
N THR A 72 -17.77 6.58 18.80
CA THR A 72 -16.34 6.70 19.13
C THR A 72 -15.84 8.14 19.14
N PHE A 73 -16.62 9.08 18.56
CA PHE A 73 -16.26 10.48 18.45
C PHE A 73 -16.00 11.11 19.81
N PHE A 74 -16.94 10.97 20.74
CA PHE A 74 -16.82 11.63 22.03
C PHE A 74 -15.67 11.06 22.89
N PRO A 75 -15.55 9.72 23.10
CA PRO A 75 -14.45 9.18 23.90
C PRO A 75 -13.06 9.44 23.29
N LYS A 76 -12.90 9.25 21.97
CA LYS A 76 -11.61 9.46 21.31
C LYS A 76 -11.27 10.95 21.17
N GLY A 77 -12.26 11.79 20.84
CA GLY A 77 -12.08 13.24 20.76
C GLY A 77 -11.67 13.82 22.11
N MET A 78 -12.33 13.42 23.20
CA MET A 78 -11.93 13.81 24.56
C MET A 78 -10.50 13.36 24.89
N PHE A 79 -10.14 12.12 24.55
CA PHE A 79 -8.79 11.61 24.75
C PHE A 79 -7.74 12.44 23.98
N GLU A 80 -8.01 12.80 22.73
CA GLU A 80 -7.10 13.63 21.92
C GLU A 80 -6.94 15.04 22.50
N GLN A 81 -8.02 15.64 23.03
CA GLN A 81 -7.91 16.91 23.72
C GLN A 81 -7.02 16.79 24.98
N PHE A 82 -7.11 15.71 25.74
CA PHE A 82 -6.25 15.51 26.93
C PHE A 82 -4.83 15.03 26.62
N ARG A 83 -4.50 14.63 25.38
CA ARG A 83 -3.10 14.47 24.98
C ARG A 83 -2.32 15.80 24.97
N ARG A 84 -3.02 16.93 24.98
CA ARG A 84 -2.40 18.26 25.10
C ARG A 84 -2.12 18.56 26.57
N VAL A 85 -0.84 18.71 26.92
CA VAL A 85 -0.37 18.94 28.31
C VAL A 85 -1.09 20.12 28.98
N ALA A 86 -1.39 21.19 28.23
CA ALA A 86 -2.16 22.33 28.74
C ALA A 86 -3.55 21.95 29.26
N ASN A 87 -4.26 21.05 28.55
CA ASN A 87 -5.60 20.63 28.96
C ASN A 87 -5.56 19.78 30.23
N CYS A 88 -4.52 18.95 30.40
CA CYS A 88 -4.28 18.24 31.67
C CYS A 88 -3.96 19.21 32.82
N TYR A 89 -3.16 20.25 32.57
CA TYR A 89 -2.88 21.29 33.57
C TYR A 89 -4.16 21.98 34.04
N PHE A 90 -4.98 22.48 33.11
CA PHE A 90 -6.24 23.15 33.46
C PHE A 90 -7.25 22.21 34.12
N LEU A 91 -7.26 20.93 33.75
CA LEU A 91 -8.09 19.92 34.42
C LEU A 91 -7.67 19.76 35.88
N MET A 92 -6.38 19.65 36.18
CA MET A 92 -5.87 19.53 37.54
C MET A 92 -6.19 20.77 38.38
N ILE A 93 -6.00 21.98 37.82
CA ILE A 93 -6.38 23.23 38.50
C ILE A 93 -7.89 23.27 38.77
N SER A 94 -8.71 22.83 37.82
CA SER A 94 -10.16 22.76 37.97
C SER A 94 -10.57 21.79 39.09
N ILE A 95 -9.96 20.60 39.16
CA ILE A 95 -10.18 19.62 40.23
C ILE A 95 -9.76 20.18 41.59
N LEU A 96 -8.58 20.80 41.69
CA LEU A 96 -8.09 21.40 42.93
C LEU A 96 -9.00 22.53 43.41
N SER A 97 -9.61 23.29 42.50
CA SER A 97 -10.55 24.36 42.85
C SER A 97 -11.89 23.89 43.42
N MET A 98 -12.22 22.60 43.27
CA MET A 98 -13.40 22.00 43.91
C MET A 98 -13.18 21.63 45.38
N THR A 99 -11.94 21.75 45.87
CA THR A 99 -11.62 21.47 47.28
C THR A 99 -11.93 22.70 48.15
N PRO A 100 -12.33 22.51 49.42
CA PRO A 100 -12.61 23.62 50.35
C PRO A 100 -11.37 24.46 50.72
N ILE A 101 -10.18 24.03 50.26
CA ILE A 101 -8.89 24.70 50.48
C ILE A 101 -8.68 25.82 49.44
N SER A 102 -9.40 25.77 48.31
CA SER A 102 -9.20 26.72 47.22
C SER A 102 -9.76 28.11 47.55
N PRO A 103 -8.98 29.19 47.34
CA PRO A 103 -9.45 30.56 47.54
C PRO A 103 -10.31 31.08 46.37
N VAL A 104 -10.39 30.34 45.26
CA VAL A 104 -11.10 30.73 44.04
C VAL A 104 -12.38 29.92 43.87
N ASN A 105 -13.43 30.53 43.31
CA ASN A 105 -14.67 29.83 43.04
C ASN A 105 -14.46 28.78 41.93
N PRO A 106 -14.82 27.51 42.14
CA PRO A 106 -14.58 26.46 41.15
C PRO A 106 -15.16 26.75 39.75
N VAL A 107 -16.26 27.51 39.69
CA VAL A 107 -16.89 27.94 38.43
C VAL A 107 -15.92 28.73 37.55
N THR A 108 -15.03 29.55 38.12
CA THR A 108 -14.10 30.39 37.35
C THR A 108 -13.05 29.57 36.60
N ASN A 109 -12.75 28.35 37.06
CA ASN A 109 -11.77 27.47 36.41
C ASN A 109 -12.43 26.44 35.48
N VAL A 110 -13.58 25.88 35.90
CA VAL A 110 -14.30 24.87 35.10
C VAL A 110 -14.92 25.45 33.84
N VAL A 111 -15.50 26.66 33.92
CA VAL A 111 -16.22 27.24 32.78
C VAL A 111 -15.29 27.48 31.59
N PRO A 112 -14.12 28.14 31.74
CA PRO A 112 -13.19 28.32 30.62
C PRO A 112 -12.69 26.99 30.03
N LEU A 113 -12.34 26.02 30.88
CA LEU A 113 -11.88 24.71 30.43
C LEU A 113 -12.96 23.99 29.60
N THR A 114 -14.18 23.95 30.13
CA THR A 114 -15.32 23.31 29.46
C THR A 114 -15.61 23.97 28.12
N LEU A 115 -15.58 25.31 28.06
CA LEU A 115 -15.79 26.06 26.84
C LEU A 115 -14.72 25.74 25.78
N VAL A 116 -13.44 25.74 26.16
CA VAL A 116 -12.33 25.45 25.24
C VAL A 116 -12.40 24.02 24.71
N LEU A 117 -12.68 23.05 25.59
CA LEU A 117 -12.86 21.65 25.18
C LEU A 117 -14.06 21.49 24.25
N LEU A 118 -15.20 22.13 24.57
CA LEU A 118 -16.40 22.08 23.76
C LEU A 118 -16.18 22.66 22.36
N VAL A 119 -15.59 23.85 22.25
CA VAL A 119 -15.28 24.48 20.96
C VAL A 119 -14.32 23.60 20.15
N SER A 120 -13.32 22.99 20.82
CA SER A 120 -12.36 22.10 20.15
C SER A 120 -13.03 20.84 19.61
N LEU A 121 -13.90 20.20 20.39
CA LEU A 121 -14.67 19.04 19.96
C LEU A 121 -15.64 19.40 18.82
N ILE A 122 -16.35 20.53 18.91
CA ILE A 122 -17.24 20.98 17.83
C ILE A 122 -16.46 21.18 16.53
N LYS A 123 -15.32 21.86 16.58
CA LYS A 123 -14.45 22.06 15.41
C LYS A 123 -14.03 20.72 14.80
N GLU A 124 -13.60 19.79 15.64
CA GLU A 124 -13.19 18.45 15.21
C GLU A 124 -14.34 17.65 14.59
N ALA A 125 -15.55 17.76 15.14
CA ALA A 125 -16.76 17.16 14.56
C ALA A 125 -17.05 17.73 13.17
N PHE A 126 -16.95 19.05 12.99
CA PHE A 126 -17.14 19.69 11.69
C PHE A 126 -16.09 19.25 10.66
N GLU A 127 -14.82 19.16 11.07
CA GLU A 127 -13.73 18.69 10.21
C GLU A 127 -13.94 17.24 9.78
N ASP A 128 -14.32 16.34 10.71
CA ASP A 128 -14.56 14.93 10.40
C ASP A 128 -15.84 14.72 9.57
N TRP A 129 -16.88 15.53 9.80
CA TRP A 129 -18.08 15.54 8.94
C TRP A 129 -17.74 15.96 7.51
N LYS A 130 -16.88 16.97 7.34
CA LYS A 130 -16.43 17.39 6.01
C LYS A 130 -15.65 16.27 5.31
N ARG A 131 -14.81 15.52 6.03
CA ARG A 131 -14.14 14.32 5.50
C ARG A 131 -15.13 13.26 5.06
N PHE A 132 -16.12 12.96 5.89
CA PHE A 132 -17.18 12.00 5.55
C PHE A 132 -17.91 12.38 4.25
N GLN A 133 -18.28 13.65 4.08
CA GLN A 133 -18.91 14.12 2.85
C GLN A 133 -17.99 13.95 1.63
N ASN A 134 -16.69 14.26 1.77
CA ASN A 134 -15.72 14.07 0.70
C ASN A 134 -15.56 12.59 0.33
N ASP A 135 -15.41 11.71 1.33
CA ASP A 135 -15.34 10.26 1.13
C ASP A 135 -16.59 9.74 0.41
N MET A 136 -17.78 10.22 0.80
CA MET A 136 -19.02 9.86 0.12
C MET A 136 -19.02 10.27 -1.34
N VAL A 137 -18.53 11.47 -1.67
CA VAL A 137 -18.43 11.93 -3.07
C VAL A 137 -17.48 11.03 -3.85
N VAL A 138 -16.25 10.83 -3.36
CA VAL A 138 -15.23 10.01 -4.03
C VAL A 138 -15.71 8.57 -4.27
N ASN A 139 -16.28 7.94 -3.24
CA ASN A 139 -16.76 6.56 -3.32
C ASN A 139 -17.95 6.37 -4.28
N ASN A 140 -18.71 7.43 -4.55
CA ASN A 140 -19.86 7.41 -5.45
C ASN A 140 -19.57 7.97 -6.84
N THR A 141 -18.34 8.45 -7.10
CA THR A 141 -17.88 8.79 -8.46
C THR A 141 -18.05 7.58 -9.36
N LEU A 142 -18.51 7.80 -10.60
CA LEU A 142 -18.78 6.73 -11.56
C LEU A 142 -17.56 6.45 -12.42
N ILE A 143 -17.37 5.19 -12.78
CA ILE A 143 -16.40 4.73 -13.77
C ILE A 143 -17.02 3.67 -14.65
N ASP A 144 -16.59 3.59 -15.91
CA ASP A 144 -17.06 2.57 -16.83
C ASP A 144 -16.32 1.25 -16.55
N VAL A 145 -17.06 0.21 -16.22
CA VAL A 145 -16.57 -1.16 -15.99
C VAL A 145 -17.10 -2.05 -17.09
N LEU A 146 -16.28 -2.99 -17.56
CA LEU A 146 -16.69 -3.98 -18.55
C LEU A 146 -17.60 -5.03 -17.89
N GLN A 147 -18.84 -5.14 -18.36
CA GLN A 147 -19.81 -6.16 -17.96
C GLN A 147 -20.57 -6.61 -19.21
N ASP A 148 -20.63 -7.92 -19.46
CA ASP A 148 -21.36 -8.50 -20.59
C ASP A 148 -21.07 -7.81 -21.93
N GLU A 149 -19.76 -7.63 -22.24
CA GLU A 149 -19.26 -6.97 -23.46
C GLU A 149 -19.71 -5.50 -23.62
N LYS A 150 -20.10 -4.85 -22.53
CA LYS A 150 -20.56 -3.45 -22.52
C LYS A 150 -19.90 -2.66 -21.41
N TRP A 151 -19.76 -1.35 -21.65
CA TRP A 151 -19.30 -0.41 -20.64
C TRP A 151 -20.47 0.03 -19.77
N VAL A 152 -20.44 -0.37 -18.50
CA VAL A 152 -21.48 -0.04 -17.51
C VAL A 152 -20.89 0.91 -16.47
N ALA A 153 -21.58 2.03 -16.22
CA ALA A 153 -21.18 2.99 -15.21
C ALA A 153 -21.43 2.44 -13.79
N VAL A 154 -20.36 2.31 -13.00
CA VAL A 154 -20.37 1.73 -11.65
C VAL A 154 -19.68 2.69 -10.67
N PRO A 155 -20.18 2.85 -9.44
CA PRO A 155 -19.51 3.62 -8.40
C PRO A 155 -18.12 3.07 -8.04
N TRP A 156 -17.15 3.95 -7.79
CA TRP A 156 -15.76 3.58 -7.44
C TRP A 156 -15.67 2.57 -6.30
N LYS A 157 -16.50 2.70 -5.26
CA LYS A 157 -16.52 1.77 -4.11
C LYS A 157 -16.87 0.32 -4.45
N LYS A 158 -17.48 0.08 -5.62
CA LYS A 158 -17.87 -1.26 -6.09
C LYS A 158 -16.81 -1.91 -6.99
N LEU A 159 -15.74 -1.21 -7.33
CA LEU A 159 -14.63 -1.79 -8.10
C LEU A 159 -13.96 -2.92 -7.32
N GLN A 160 -13.59 -3.96 -8.05
CA GLN A 160 -12.89 -5.12 -7.54
C GLN A 160 -11.61 -5.36 -8.34
N VAL A 161 -10.66 -6.04 -7.69
CA VAL A 161 -9.41 -6.47 -8.33
C VAL A 161 -9.72 -7.43 -9.47
N GLY A 162 -9.07 -7.22 -10.61
CA GLY A 162 -9.29 -7.95 -11.85
C GLY A 162 -10.37 -7.35 -12.77
N ASP A 163 -11.14 -6.36 -12.32
CA ASP A 163 -12.12 -5.67 -13.18
C ASP A 163 -11.42 -4.93 -14.33
N ILE A 164 -12.01 -4.97 -15.52
CA ILE A 164 -11.59 -4.16 -16.65
C ILE A 164 -12.37 -2.85 -16.63
N VAL A 165 -11.66 -1.74 -16.66
CA VAL A 165 -12.23 -0.39 -16.56
C VAL A 165 -11.82 0.46 -17.76
N ARG A 166 -12.71 1.35 -18.15
CA ARG A 166 -12.45 2.41 -19.12
C ARG A 166 -12.44 3.75 -18.43
N VAL A 167 -11.32 4.45 -18.55
CA VAL A 167 -11.13 5.80 -17.97
C VAL A 167 -11.12 6.80 -19.13
N LYS A 168 -12.04 7.75 -19.09
CA LYS A 168 -12.16 8.81 -20.11
C LYS A 168 -11.20 9.96 -19.84
N GLN A 169 -11.00 10.79 -20.85
CA GLN A 169 -10.19 12.01 -20.79
C GLN A 169 -10.53 12.84 -19.55
N ASP A 170 -9.49 13.39 -18.92
CA ASP A 170 -9.54 14.22 -17.72
C ASP A 170 -10.09 13.50 -16.46
N GLY A 171 -10.36 12.20 -16.56
CA GLY A 171 -10.77 11.35 -15.46
C GLY A 171 -9.60 10.96 -14.56
N PHE A 172 -9.87 10.84 -13.26
CA PHE A 172 -8.94 10.28 -12.29
C PHE A 172 -8.96 8.75 -12.30
N PHE A 173 -7.80 8.14 -12.07
CA PHE A 173 -7.74 6.69 -11.89
C PHE A 173 -8.31 6.31 -10.51
N PRO A 174 -9.28 5.39 -10.45
CA PRO A 174 -9.99 5.04 -9.22
C PRO A 174 -9.22 4.08 -8.30
N ALA A 175 -8.20 3.43 -8.84
CA ALA A 175 -7.45 2.31 -8.30
C ALA A 175 -6.10 2.22 -9.05
N ASP A 176 -5.18 1.37 -8.62
CA ASP A 176 -3.96 1.13 -9.40
C ASP A 176 -4.30 0.18 -10.54
N LEU A 177 -4.08 0.63 -11.78
CA LEU A 177 -4.49 -0.07 -13.00
C LEU A 177 -3.27 -0.57 -13.76
N LEU A 178 -3.37 -1.78 -14.30
CA LEU A 178 -2.53 -2.26 -15.40
C LEU A 178 -3.05 -1.65 -16.70
N PHE A 179 -2.19 -0.91 -17.39
CA PHE A 179 -2.49 -0.24 -18.65
C PHE A 179 -2.49 -1.23 -19.81
N LEU A 180 -3.67 -1.45 -20.42
CA LEU A 180 -3.86 -2.43 -21.50
C LEU A 180 -3.84 -1.77 -22.88
N ALA A 181 -4.66 -0.74 -23.08
CA ALA A 181 -4.83 -0.09 -24.37
C ALA A 181 -5.21 1.38 -24.22
N SER A 182 -4.91 2.18 -25.24
CA SER A 182 -5.22 3.61 -25.34
C SER A 182 -5.75 3.90 -26.74
N THR A 183 -6.54 4.97 -26.87
CA THR A 183 -6.98 5.49 -28.17
C THR A 183 -5.84 6.04 -29.02
N ASN A 184 -4.69 6.34 -28.42
CA ASN A 184 -3.54 6.87 -29.15
C ASN A 184 -2.82 5.76 -29.94
N ALA A 185 -2.40 6.06 -31.17
CA ALA A 185 -1.86 5.08 -32.12
C ALA A 185 -0.60 4.33 -31.64
N ASP A 186 0.19 4.92 -30.72
CA ASP A 186 1.40 4.32 -30.17
C ASP A 186 1.19 3.54 -28.86
N GLY A 187 -0.08 3.34 -28.45
CA GLY A 187 -0.43 2.68 -27.18
C GLY A 187 0.09 3.43 -25.95
N VAL A 188 0.24 4.75 -26.08
CA VAL A 188 0.70 5.65 -25.02
C VAL A 188 -0.45 6.43 -24.41
N CYS A 189 -0.31 6.81 -23.15
CA CYS A 189 -1.17 7.80 -22.51
C CYS A 189 -0.32 8.80 -21.72
N TYR A 190 -0.89 9.98 -21.51
CA TYR A 190 -0.28 11.02 -20.68
C TYR A 190 -1.01 11.06 -19.35
N ILE A 191 -0.25 11.04 -18.26
CA ILE A 191 -0.78 11.15 -16.91
C ILE A 191 -0.25 12.41 -16.25
N GLU A 192 -1.11 13.07 -15.51
CA GLU A 192 -0.73 14.17 -14.62
C GLU A 192 -0.63 13.63 -13.20
N THR A 193 0.53 13.86 -12.56
CA THR A 193 0.83 13.40 -11.19
C THR A 193 0.80 14.50 -10.16
N ALA A 194 0.28 15.69 -10.48
CA ALA A 194 0.25 16.84 -9.57
C ALA A 194 -0.38 16.53 -8.20
N ASN A 195 -1.31 15.58 -8.14
CA ASN A 195 -1.95 15.13 -6.89
C ASN A 195 -1.08 14.18 -6.03
N LEU A 196 -0.01 13.62 -6.59
CA LEU A 196 0.88 12.65 -5.94
C LEU A 196 2.19 13.30 -5.48
N ASP A 197 2.88 13.99 -6.38
CA ASP A 197 4.23 14.53 -6.18
C ASP A 197 4.31 16.05 -6.40
N GLY A 198 3.21 16.70 -6.77
CA GLY A 198 3.18 18.13 -7.07
C GLY A 198 3.84 18.50 -8.41
N GLU A 199 4.25 17.51 -9.22
CA GLU A 199 4.81 17.77 -10.54
C GLU A 199 3.70 18.10 -11.55
N THR A 200 3.87 19.22 -12.26
CA THR A 200 2.92 19.69 -13.28
C THR A 200 3.19 19.12 -14.68
N ASN A 201 4.32 18.42 -14.85
CA ASN A 201 4.68 17.82 -16.11
C ASN A 201 3.88 16.54 -16.37
N LEU A 202 3.44 16.39 -17.61
CA LEU A 202 2.79 15.15 -18.04
C LEU A 202 3.82 14.03 -18.15
N LYS A 203 3.55 12.90 -17.51
CA LYS A 203 4.36 11.68 -17.63
C LYS A 203 3.75 10.77 -18.70
N ILE A 204 4.61 10.18 -19.52
CA ILE A 204 4.18 9.24 -20.57
C ILE A 204 4.17 7.83 -19.99
N ARG A 205 3.08 7.09 -20.20
CA ARG A 205 2.96 5.66 -19.90
C ARG A 205 2.69 4.90 -21.21
N LYS A 206 3.22 3.68 -21.33
CA LYS A 206 3.11 2.87 -22.55
C LYS A 206 2.60 1.48 -22.21
N ALA A 207 1.49 1.09 -22.83
CA ALA A 207 0.91 -0.23 -22.69
C ALA A 207 1.78 -1.29 -23.38
N LEU A 208 1.60 -2.55 -23.00
CA LEU A 208 2.26 -3.65 -23.70
C LEU A 208 1.75 -3.73 -25.15
N GLU A 209 2.66 -3.85 -26.11
CA GLU A 209 2.30 -3.89 -27.55
C GLU A 209 1.33 -5.02 -27.87
N ARG A 210 1.39 -6.12 -27.11
CA ARG A 210 0.49 -7.28 -27.22
C ARG A 210 -0.95 -6.99 -26.77
N THR A 211 -1.19 -5.91 -26.03
CA THR A 211 -2.52 -5.61 -25.45
C THR A 211 -3.24 -4.44 -26.11
N TRP A 212 -2.64 -3.78 -27.11
CA TRP A 212 -3.21 -2.60 -27.77
C TRP A 212 -4.56 -2.84 -28.44
N ASP A 213 -4.81 -4.09 -28.85
CA ASP A 213 -6.08 -4.51 -29.45
C ASP A 213 -7.27 -4.44 -28.49
N TYR A 214 -7.05 -4.44 -27.17
CA TYR A 214 -8.11 -4.50 -26.14
C TYR A 214 -8.78 -3.15 -25.84
N LEU A 215 -8.99 -2.34 -26.89
CA LEU A 215 -9.60 -1.02 -26.78
C LEU A 215 -11.14 -1.06 -26.81
N THR A 216 -11.70 -1.90 -27.68
CA THR A 216 -13.16 -2.04 -27.82
C THR A 216 -13.71 -3.01 -26.77
N PRO A 217 -14.96 -2.85 -26.31
CA PRO A 217 -15.50 -3.70 -25.26
C PRO A 217 -15.59 -5.17 -25.68
N GLU A 218 -15.79 -5.46 -26.97
CA GLU A 218 -15.86 -6.82 -27.51
C GLU A 218 -14.50 -7.50 -27.36
N LYS A 219 -13.43 -6.86 -27.84
CA LYS A 219 -12.07 -7.39 -27.66
C LYS A 219 -11.68 -7.45 -26.19
N ALA A 220 -11.99 -6.40 -25.42
CA ALA A 220 -11.66 -6.35 -23.99
C ALA A 220 -12.33 -7.48 -23.19
N ALA A 221 -13.50 -7.97 -23.62
CA ALA A 221 -14.16 -9.11 -22.98
C ALA A 221 -13.45 -10.44 -23.24
N GLU A 222 -12.72 -10.55 -24.35
CA GLU A 222 -11.86 -11.70 -24.65
C GLU A 222 -10.56 -11.69 -23.84
N PHE A 223 -10.18 -10.54 -23.26
CA PHE A 223 -8.96 -10.44 -22.47
C PHE A 223 -9.07 -11.29 -21.21
N LYS A 224 -8.19 -12.30 -21.11
CA LYS A 224 -7.96 -13.09 -19.91
C LYS A 224 -6.46 -13.18 -19.69
N GLY A 225 -6.00 -12.63 -18.57
CA GLY A 225 -4.60 -12.57 -18.21
C GLY A 225 -4.42 -12.80 -16.72
N GLU A 226 -3.27 -13.34 -16.35
CA GLU A 226 -2.88 -13.52 -14.96
C GLU A 226 -1.72 -12.55 -14.66
N VAL A 227 -1.92 -11.66 -13.71
CA VAL A 227 -0.89 -10.71 -13.25
C VAL A 227 -0.27 -11.25 -11.98
N GLN A 228 1.02 -11.57 -12.05
CA GLN A 228 1.84 -11.94 -10.89
C GLN A 228 2.71 -10.76 -10.52
N CYS A 229 2.46 -10.12 -9.37
CA CYS A 229 3.16 -8.92 -8.96
C CYS A 229 3.65 -8.99 -7.51
N GLU A 230 4.48 -8.02 -7.14
CA GLU A 230 4.87 -7.77 -5.76
C GLU A 230 3.65 -7.50 -4.85
N GLN A 231 3.84 -7.65 -3.54
CA GLN A 231 2.85 -7.23 -2.54
C GLN A 231 2.67 -5.71 -2.55
N PRO A 232 1.50 -5.20 -2.10
CA PRO A 232 1.28 -3.77 -1.94
C PRO A 232 2.40 -3.13 -1.10
N ASN A 233 2.96 -2.02 -1.60
CA ASN A 233 4.06 -1.31 -0.97
C ASN A 233 3.97 0.20 -1.26
N ASN A 234 4.71 1.01 -0.50
CA ASN A 234 4.70 2.47 -0.61
C ASN A 234 5.68 3.03 -1.67
N SER A 235 6.32 2.17 -2.47
CA SER A 235 7.29 2.63 -3.48
C SER A 235 6.56 3.03 -4.76
N LEU A 236 6.25 4.33 -4.89
CA LEU A 236 5.49 4.92 -6.00
C LEU A 236 6.16 4.72 -7.37
N TYR A 237 7.48 4.68 -7.41
CA TYR A 237 8.27 4.65 -8.65
C TYR A 237 8.71 3.26 -9.07
N THR A 238 8.53 2.25 -8.22
CA THR A 238 8.92 0.87 -8.50
C THR A 238 7.69 0.00 -8.62
N PHE A 239 7.68 -0.85 -9.63
CA PHE A 239 6.69 -1.90 -9.79
C PHE A 239 7.33 -3.03 -10.55
N THR A 240 7.30 -4.22 -9.96
CA THR A 240 7.80 -5.44 -10.59
C THR A 240 6.68 -6.46 -10.63
N GLY A 241 6.42 -6.97 -11.82
CA GLY A 241 5.45 -8.04 -12.02
C GLY A 241 5.58 -8.66 -13.40
N ASN A 242 4.76 -9.66 -13.66
CA ASN A 242 4.66 -10.34 -14.92
C ASN A 242 3.18 -10.49 -15.28
N LEU A 243 2.84 -10.17 -16.53
CA LEU A 243 1.56 -10.51 -17.13
C LEU A 243 1.73 -11.83 -17.88
N ILE A 244 1.07 -12.88 -17.42
CA ILE A 244 0.95 -14.15 -18.13
C ILE A 244 -0.29 -14.05 -19.01
N PHE A 245 -0.04 -13.98 -20.32
CA PHE A 245 -1.07 -13.78 -21.32
C PHE A 245 -0.77 -14.65 -22.54
N GLN A 246 -1.77 -15.41 -23.03
CA GLN A 246 -1.62 -16.35 -24.16
C GLN A 246 -0.41 -17.31 -24.03
N LYS A 247 -0.16 -17.84 -22.81
CA LYS A 247 1.00 -18.70 -22.48
C LYS A 247 2.37 -18.03 -22.61
N GLN A 248 2.41 -16.71 -22.76
CA GLN A 248 3.64 -15.92 -22.77
C GLN A 248 3.71 -15.08 -21.49
N THR A 249 4.91 -14.98 -20.92
CA THR A 249 5.18 -14.14 -19.75
C THR A 249 5.76 -12.82 -20.21
N LEU A 250 5.03 -11.73 -19.97
CA LEU A 250 5.42 -10.37 -20.33
C LEU A 250 5.83 -9.62 -19.06
N PRO A 251 7.09 -9.14 -18.94
CA PRO A 251 7.51 -8.39 -17.76
C PRO A 251 6.78 -7.05 -17.70
N LEU A 252 6.33 -6.69 -16.52
CA LEU A 252 5.70 -5.41 -16.21
C LEU A 252 6.69 -4.50 -15.51
N SER A 253 6.72 -3.25 -15.96
CA SER A 253 7.49 -2.16 -15.36
C SER A 253 6.56 -1.05 -14.88
N PRO A 254 7.05 -0.03 -14.17
CA PRO A 254 6.25 1.12 -13.78
C PRO A 254 5.54 1.82 -14.96
N ASN A 255 6.05 1.68 -16.19
CA ASN A 255 5.45 2.28 -17.38
C ASN A 255 4.10 1.67 -17.78
N GLN A 256 3.78 0.47 -17.29
CA GLN A 256 2.52 -0.22 -17.53
C GLN A 256 1.52 -0.04 -16.37
N ILE A 257 1.88 0.68 -15.31
CA ILE A 257 0.99 0.91 -14.17
C ILE A 257 0.54 2.37 -14.12
N LEU A 258 -0.77 2.55 -13.96
CA LEU A 258 -1.43 3.83 -13.73
C LEU A 258 -1.85 3.87 -12.27
N LEU A 259 -1.25 4.77 -11.50
CA LEU A 259 -1.53 4.87 -10.08
C LEU A 259 -2.85 5.59 -9.85
N ARG A 260 -3.54 5.19 -8.78
CA ARG A 260 -4.67 5.95 -8.26
C ARG A 260 -4.29 7.41 -8.05
N GLY A 261 -5.25 8.33 -8.16
CA GLY A 261 -5.03 9.76 -7.89
C GLY A 261 -4.38 10.55 -9.03
N CYS A 262 -3.69 9.89 -9.98
CA CYS A 262 -3.29 10.54 -11.23
C CYS A 262 -4.51 10.78 -12.12
N SER A 263 -4.44 11.78 -13.01
CA SER A 263 -5.47 12.03 -14.01
C SER A 263 -4.99 11.73 -15.42
N LEU A 264 -5.89 11.25 -16.27
CA LEU A 264 -5.63 11.00 -17.69
C LEU A 264 -5.69 12.31 -18.47
N ARG A 265 -4.66 12.59 -19.27
CA ARG A 265 -4.57 13.79 -20.13
C ARG A 265 -4.27 13.40 -21.57
N ASN A 266 -4.62 14.28 -22.51
CA ASN A 266 -4.30 14.18 -23.94
C ASN A 266 -4.59 12.80 -24.57
N THR A 267 -5.61 12.12 -24.06
CA THR A 267 -6.00 10.77 -24.47
C THR A 267 -7.52 10.66 -24.24
N GLU A 268 -8.28 10.28 -25.26
CA GLU A 268 -9.74 10.26 -25.20
C GLU A 268 -10.25 9.25 -24.17
N TYR A 269 -9.71 8.03 -24.20
CA TYR A 269 -9.87 7.06 -23.12
C TYR A 269 -8.77 6.00 -23.13
N ILE A 270 -8.61 5.33 -21.99
CA ILE A 270 -7.77 4.16 -21.83
C ILE A 270 -8.59 2.99 -21.29
N VAL A 271 -8.12 1.78 -21.56
CA VAL A 271 -8.59 0.54 -20.95
C VAL A 271 -7.51 0.01 -20.03
N GLY A 272 -7.89 -0.36 -18.81
CA GLY A 272 -6.98 -0.94 -17.83
C GLY A 272 -7.64 -2.01 -16.98
N ALA A 273 -6.82 -2.89 -16.41
CA ALA A 273 -7.25 -3.89 -15.44
C ALA A 273 -6.91 -3.46 -14.02
N VAL A 274 -7.82 -3.61 -13.07
CA VAL A 274 -7.59 -3.21 -11.67
C VAL A 274 -6.64 -4.18 -10.98
N VAL A 275 -5.53 -3.67 -10.44
CA VAL A 275 -4.49 -4.46 -9.75
C VAL A 275 -4.59 -4.32 -8.23
N PHE A 276 -4.60 -3.08 -7.73
CA PHE A 276 -4.75 -2.75 -6.32
C PHE A 276 -5.92 -1.80 -6.09
N THR A 277 -6.66 -2.03 -5.01
CA THR A 277 -7.90 -1.31 -4.65
C THR A 277 -7.83 -0.77 -3.22
N GLY A 278 -8.49 0.37 -2.99
CA GLY A 278 -8.62 1.00 -1.68
C GLY A 278 -7.28 1.14 -0.97
N HIS A 279 -7.25 0.74 0.31
CA HIS A 279 -6.06 0.78 1.18
C HIS A 279 -4.87 -0.08 0.72
N GLU A 280 -4.97 -0.82 -0.39
CA GLU A 280 -3.84 -1.52 -0.99
C GLU A 280 -3.20 -0.73 -2.15
N THR A 281 -3.80 0.39 -2.55
CA THR A 281 -3.22 1.26 -3.57
C THR A 281 -1.95 1.91 -3.04
N LYS A 282 -0.95 2.10 -3.91
CA LYS A 282 0.35 2.64 -3.49
C LYS A 282 0.21 4.01 -2.81
N LEU A 283 -0.78 4.80 -3.19
CA LEU A 283 -1.06 6.09 -2.54
C LEU A 283 -1.59 5.97 -1.12
N ASP A 284 -2.60 5.13 -0.89
CA ASP A 284 -3.15 5.02 0.47
C ASP A 284 -2.11 4.43 1.42
N ILE A 285 -1.27 3.49 0.95
CA ILE A 285 -0.16 2.94 1.75
C ILE A 285 0.91 4.00 2.02
N PHE A 286 1.15 4.91 1.08
CA PHE A 286 2.09 6.01 1.28
C PHE A 286 1.57 7.05 2.29
N GLU A 287 0.26 7.32 2.28
CA GLU A 287 -0.39 8.23 3.24
C GLU A 287 -0.61 7.62 4.62
N GLU A 288 -0.68 6.29 4.75
CA GLU A 288 -0.74 5.64 6.05
C GLU A 288 0.55 5.91 6.84
N PRO A 289 0.46 6.56 8.02
CA PRO A 289 1.62 6.66 8.89
C PRO A 289 2.05 5.24 9.27
N PRO A 290 3.36 4.94 9.33
CA PRO A 290 3.82 3.63 9.78
C PRO A 290 3.16 3.34 11.13
N SER A 291 2.54 2.16 11.23
CA SER A 291 1.91 1.68 12.46
C SER A 291 2.79 2.01 13.65
N SER A 292 2.17 2.50 14.73
CA SER A 292 2.78 3.03 15.95
C SER A 292 3.65 2.06 16.77
N GLU A 293 4.30 1.08 16.14
CA GLU A 293 5.39 0.29 16.73
C GLU A 293 6.73 1.05 16.81
N CYS A 294 6.78 2.32 16.38
CA CYS A 294 7.95 3.17 16.56
C CYS A 294 7.60 4.53 17.19
N PHE A 295 6.99 4.51 18.38
CA PHE A 295 7.01 5.62 19.32
C PHE A 295 7.47 5.11 20.69
N ILE A 296 8.75 4.77 20.80
CA ILE A 296 9.45 4.95 22.08
C ILE A 296 9.97 6.38 22.06
N PRO A 297 9.36 7.33 22.79
CA PRO A 297 10.03 8.60 23.04
C PRO A 297 11.24 8.29 23.93
N GLY A 298 12.42 8.26 23.33
CA GLY A 298 13.68 8.36 24.07
C GLY A 298 13.69 9.70 24.79
N TRP A 299 13.32 9.67 26.07
CA TRP A 299 13.54 10.77 26.99
C TRP A 299 15.05 10.95 27.19
N ASN A 300 15.65 11.86 26.42
CA ASN A 300 16.90 12.50 26.83
C ASN A 300 16.57 13.46 27.97
N LEU A 301 16.59 12.95 29.20
CA LEU A 301 16.80 13.78 30.38
C LEU A 301 18.31 13.98 30.51
N GLY A 302 18.79 15.12 30.03
CA GLY A 302 20.07 15.66 30.44
C GLY A 302 19.97 16.11 31.90
N PHE A 303 20.69 15.40 32.76
CA PHE A 303 21.28 15.93 33.98
C PHE A 303 22.80 15.97 33.77
#